data_AF-A0AAE4HSS8-F1
#
_entry.id   AF-A0AAE4HSS8-F1
#
_cell.length_a   1.000
_cell.length_b   1.000
_cell.length_c   1.000
_cell.angle_alpha   90.00
_cell.angle_beta   90.00
_cell.angle_gamma   90.00
#
_symmetry.space_group_name_H-M   'P 1'
#
loop_
_entity.id
_entity.type
_entity.pdbx_description
1 polymer ?
#
loop_
_entity_poly.entity_id
_entity_poly.type
_entity_poly.pdbx_seq_one_letter_code
_entity_poly.pdbx_strand_id
1 'polypeptide(L)' 'MENSSHKTSEALRQAVKRYEQKNAKAKQYRNKKSATKSFILNLATEEDLQLVEEWLKERENQGNHES' A
#
# COMPACT_ATOMS: atom_id res chain seq x y z
N MET A 1 -23.10 20.94 -7.49
CA MET A 1 -22.14 20.33 -6.54
C MET A 1 -20.75 20.82 -6.91
N GLU A 2 -20.23 21.76 -6.13
CA GLU A 2 -18.95 22.41 -6.38
C GLU A 2 -17.84 21.46 -5.92
N ASN A 3 -17.18 20.78 -6.87
CA ASN A 3 -16.01 19.97 -6.58
C ASN A 3 -14.89 20.92 -6.17
N SER A 4 -14.73 21.10 -4.86
CA SER A 4 -13.65 21.87 -4.25
C SER A 4 -12.31 21.31 -4.75
N SER A 5 -11.76 21.96 -5.77
CA SER A 5 -10.37 21.79 -6.17
C SER A 5 -9.53 22.24 -4.99
N HIS A 6 -9.14 21.29 -4.14
CA HIS A 6 -8.25 21.54 -3.02
C HIS A 6 -6.88 21.94 -3.58
N LYS A 7 -6.74 23.23 -3.92
CA LYS A 7 -5.46 23.88 -4.19
C LYS A 7 -4.64 23.78 -2.91
N THR A 8 -3.87 22.72 -2.79
CA THR A 8 -2.88 22.57 -1.74
C THR A 8 -1.83 23.65 -1.94
N SER A 9 -1.74 24.59 -0.99
CA SER A 9 -0.67 25.59 -0.96
C SER A 9 0.70 24.90 -1.05
N GLU A 10 1.65 25.51 -1.75
CA GLU A 10 3.01 25.00 -1.87
C GLU A 10 3.66 24.73 -0.49
N ALA A 11 3.32 25.55 0.51
CA ALA A 11 3.76 25.36 1.88
C ALA A 11 3.26 24.04 2.48
N LEU A 12 2.00 23.67 2.23
CA LEU A 12 1.43 22.40 2.69
C LEU A 12 2.09 21.21 1.98
N ARG A 13 2.31 21.31 0.66
CA ARG A 13 3.02 20.28 -0.12
C ARG A 13 4.42 20.05 0.43
N GLN A 14 5.13 21.14 0.75
CA GLN A 14 6.48 21.06 1.29
C GLN A 14 6.50 20.49 2.72
N ALA A 15 5.52 20.84 3.56
CA ALA A 15 5.37 20.27 4.90
C ALA A 15 5.09 18.75 4.85
N VAL A 16 4.15 18.31 4.00
CA VAL A 16 3.86 16.89 3.78
C VAL A 16 5.10 16.17 3.28
N LYS A 17 5.80 16.72 2.28
CA LYS A 17 7.03 16.13 1.75
C LYS A 17 8.08 15.92 2.84
N ARG A 18 8.31 16.91 3.70
CA ARG A 18 9.26 16.81 4.83
C ARG A 18 8.84 15.73 5.83
N TYR A 19 7.56 15.66 6.16
CA TYR A 19 7.03 14.63 7.06
C TYR A 19 7.18 13.23 6.47
N GLU A 20 6.86 13.06 5.19
CA GLU A 20 6.99 11.80 4.46
C GLU A 20 8.44 11.34 4.32
N GLN A 21 9.38 12.26 4.14
CA GLN A 21 10.81 11.96 4.11
C GLN A 21 11.28 11.39 5.46
N LYS A 22 10.84 11.99 6.58
CA LYS A 22 11.14 11.49 7.93
C LYS A 22 10.46 10.14 8.23
N ASN A 23 9.29 9.89 7.63
CA ASN A 23 8.48 8.70 7.85
C ASN A 23 8.47 7.76 6.62
N ALA A 24 9.60 7.65 5.93
CA ALA A 24 9.70 6.94 4.66
C ALA A 24 9.21 5.49 4.75
N LYS A 25 9.50 4.78 5.84
CA LYS A 25 9.05 3.40 6.07
C LYS A 25 7.51 3.29 6.14
N ALA A 26 6.88 4.17 6.92
CA ALA A 26 5.42 4.19 7.06
C ALA A 26 4.73 4.56 5.73
N LYS A 27 5.31 5.49 4.97
CA LYS A 27 4.85 5.82 3.62
C LYS A 27 4.96 4.61 2.69
N GLN A 28 6.11 3.94 2.66
CA GLN A 28 6.30 2.75 1.83
C GLN A 28 5.30 1.65 2.19
N TYR A 29 5.07 1.39 3.48
CA TYR A 29 4.06 0.43 3.92
C TYR A 29 2.66 0.77 3.39
N ARG A 30 2.21 2.01 3.58
CA ARG A 30 0.91 2.48 3.10
C ARG A 30 0.78 2.35 1.58
N ASN A 31 1.82 2.77 0.85
CA ASN A 31 1.83 2.72 -0.61
C ASN A 31 1.76 1.27 -1.11
N LYS A 32 2.59 0.37 -0.54
CA LYS A 32 2.57 -1.06 -0.86
C LYS A 32 1.20 -1.66 -0.57
N LYS A 33 0.66 -1.45 0.64
CA LYS A 33 -0.66 -1.95 1.03
C LYS A 33 -1.76 -1.48 0.08
N SER A 34 -1.77 -0.19 -0.27
CA SER A 34 -2.76 0.37 -1.18
C SER A 34 -2.64 -0.19 -2.60
N ALA A 35 -1.42 -0.30 -3.12
CA ALA A 35 -1.17 -0.84 -4.44
C ALA A 35 -1.57 -2.32 -4.52
N THR A 36 -1.17 -3.13 -3.53
CA THR A 36 -1.55 -4.54 -3.43
C THR A 36 -3.07 -4.70 -3.40
N LYS A 37 -3.78 -3.93 -2.56
CA LYS A 37 -5.25 -3.96 -2.51
C LYS A 37 -5.86 -3.62 -3.87
N SER A 38 -5.38 -2.56 -4.51
CA SER A 38 -5.91 -2.13 -5.81
C SER A 38 -5.66 -3.17 -6.90
N PHE A 39 -4.49 -3.81 -6.89
CA PHE A 39 -4.15 -4.88 -7.82
C PHE A 39 -5.11 -6.05 -7.66
N ILE A 40 -5.23 -6.60 -6.44
CA ILE A 40 -6.08 -7.76 -6.14
C ILE A 40 -7.55 -7.50 -6.51
N LEU A 41 -8.07 -6.31 -6.23
CA LEU A 41 -9.49 -6.03 -6.44
C LEU A 41 -9.86 -5.65 -7.87
N ASN A 42 -8.95 -5.09 -8.65
CA ASN A 42 -9.29 -4.45 -9.93
C ASN A 42 -8.53 -4.97 -11.14
N LEU A 43 -7.36 -5.62 -10.96
CA LEU A 43 -6.46 -5.97 -12.05
C LEU A 43 -6.07 -7.45 -12.07
N ALA A 44 -6.03 -8.10 -10.90
CA ALA A 44 -5.58 -9.47 -10.77
C ALA A 44 -6.45 -10.43 -11.59
N THR A 45 -5.78 -11.35 -12.29
CA THR A 45 -6.41 -12.50 -12.94
C THR A 45 -6.62 -13.62 -11.93
N GLU A 46 -7.35 -14.68 -12.33
CA GLU A 46 -7.56 -15.86 -11.49
C GLU A 46 -6.22 -16.52 -11.08
N GLU A 47 -5.26 -16.60 -12.01
CA GLU A 47 -3.92 -17.14 -11.75
C GLU A 47 -3.16 -16.31 -10.71
N ASP A 48 -3.26 -14.97 -10.79
CA ASP A 48 -2.65 -14.08 -9.80
C ASP A 48 -3.25 -14.29 -8.40
N LEU A 49 -4.56 -14.51 -8.31
CA LEU A 49 -5.24 -14.75 -7.03
C LEU A 49 -4.79 -16.08 -6.41
N GLN A 50 -4.69 -17.14 -7.20
CA GLN A 50 -4.17 -18.44 -6.75
C GLN A 50 -2.74 -18.30 -6.21
N LEU A 51 -1.89 -17.57 -6.93
CA LEU A 51 -0.51 -17.33 -6.50
C LEU A 51 -0.44 -16.52 -5.20
N VAL A 52 -1.32 -15.53 -5.01
CA VAL A 52 -1.43 -14.78 -3.75
C VAL A 52 -1.82 -15.70 -2.59
N GLU A 53 -2.74 -16.64 -2.79
CA GLU A 53 -3.11 -17.63 -1.78
C GLU A 53 -1.93 -18.55 -1.41
N GLU A 54 -1.12 -18.96 -2.38
CA GLU A 54 0.10 -19.73 -2.13
C GLU A 54 1.09 -18.96 -1.25
N TRP A 55 1.33 -17.69 -1.55
CA TRP A 55 2.22 -16.84 -0.73
C TRP A 55 1.69 -16.64 0.69
N LEU A 56 0.37 -16.58 0.88
CA LEU A 56 -0.23 -16.50 2.22
C LEU A 56 0.03 -17.78 3.01
N LYS A 57 -0.16 -18.96 2.38
CA LYS A 57 0.17 -20.25 2.98
C LYS A 57 1.66 -20.36 3.32
N GLU A 58 2.55 -19.94 2.43
CA GLU A 58 3.99 -19.90 2.70
C GLU A 58 4.31 -19.04 3.92
N ARG A 59 3.69 -17.86 4.04
CA ARG A 59 3.89 -16.96 5.18
C ARG A 59 3.39 -17.56 6.50
N GLU A 60 2.22 -18.21 6.48
CA GLU A 60 1.69 -18.91 7.65
C GLU A 60 2.61 -20.05 8.10
N ASN A 61 3.13 -20.82 7.14
CA ASN A 61 4.04 -21.93 7.41
C ASN A 61 5.41 -21.46 7.94
N GLN A 62 5.91 -20.30 7.50
CA GLN A 62 7.12 -19.69 8.08
C GLN A 62 6.91 -19.28 9.54
N GLY A 63 5.73 -18.77 9.89
CA GLY A 63 5.39 -18.45 11.28
C GLY A 63 5.29 -19.68 12.20
N ASN A 64 4.98 -20.85 11.64
CA ASN A 64 4.90 -22.12 12.38
C ASN A 64 6.26 -22.80 12.61
N HIS A 65 7.35 -22.33 11.99
CA HIS A 65 8.70 -22.87 12.17
C HIS A 65 9.54 -22.12 13.22
N GLU A 66 9.03 -21.03 13.78
CA GLU A 66 9.68 -20.24 14.84
C GLU A 66 9.07 -20.45 16.24
N SER A 67 8.28 -21.52 16.45
CA SER A 67 7.70 -21.89 17.76
C SER A 67 8.15 -23.27 18.24
#